data_AF-A0A957PZU3-F1
#
_entry.id   AF-A0A957PZU3-F1
#
_cell.length_a   1.000
_cell.length_b   1.000
_cell.length_c   1.000
_cell.angle_alpha   90.00
_cell.angle_beta   90.00
_cell.angle_gamma   90.00
#
_symmetry.space_group_name_H-M   'P 1'
#
loop_
_entity.id
_entity.type
_entity.pdbx_description
1 polymer ?
#
loop_
_entity_poly.entity_id
_entity_poly.type
_entity_poly.pdbx_seq_one_letter_code
_entity_poly.pdbx_strand_id
1 'polypeptide(L)'
;MRISDWAKAFNANVILYDDAKPGDTVYRVVDLFTTRDGSWDPSDKPGSVPQWARNTYLKPMSHPQYNDDGGADRHLFGAVEAENGSLTPFFPIEFWTHADNSNRSIQHGKKHGWANMVMYDSSNFVPERNERGPWAWKPASVKADIVIGGGLPAKQHVSWWAVWKPELVQGVPAVDGGGPVEHADEALLKRVAILEKRVEQMAVILKQFAVQVNQL
;
A
#
# COMPACT_ATOMS: atom_id res chain seq x y z
N MET A 1 4.92 -4.76 2.01
CA MET A 1 3.56 -4.21 1.96
C MET A 1 2.57 -5.20 2.57
N ARG A 2 1.70 -4.77 3.48
CA ARG A 2 0.59 -5.56 4.05
C ARG A 2 -0.74 -5.02 3.53
N ILE A 3 -1.50 -5.85 2.83
CA ILE A 3 -2.86 -5.52 2.41
C ILE A 3 -3.82 -6.45 3.17
N SER A 4 -4.78 -5.87 3.88
CA SER A 4 -5.80 -6.63 4.62
C SER A 4 -6.66 -7.49 3.68
N ASP A 5 -7.22 -8.57 4.19
CA ASP A 5 -8.04 -9.47 3.38
C ASP A 5 -9.31 -8.80 2.85
N TRP A 6 -9.93 -7.91 3.64
CA TRP A 6 -11.09 -7.13 3.18
C TRP A 6 -10.73 -6.11 2.09
N ALA A 7 -9.58 -5.46 2.17
CA ALA A 7 -9.13 -4.57 1.09
C ALA A 7 -8.95 -5.35 -0.23
N LYS A 8 -8.41 -6.58 -0.17
CA LYS A 8 -8.31 -7.46 -1.34
C LYS A 8 -9.69 -7.91 -1.83
N ALA A 9 -10.56 -8.36 -0.93
CA ALA A 9 -11.91 -8.83 -1.25
C ALA A 9 -12.78 -7.74 -1.90
N PHE A 10 -12.50 -6.48 -1.58
CA PHE A 10 -13.14 -5.31 -2.19
C PHE A 10 -12.40 -4.78 -3.43
N ASN A 11 -11.51 -5.58 -4.02
CA ASN A 11 -10.79 -5.30 -5.26
C ASN A 11 -9.91 -4.02 -5.23
N ALA A 12 -9.47 -3.60 -4.04
CA ALA A 12 -8.49 -2.51 -3.94
C ALA A 12 -7.10 -2.99 -4.37
N ASN A 13 -6.36 -2.08 -5.00
CA ASN A 13 -5.08 -2.38 -5.62
C ASN A 13 -4.09 -1.23 -5.41
N VAL A 14 -2.81 -1.54 -5.61
CA VAL A 14 -1.72 -0.57 -5.60
C VAL A 14 -1.08 -0.57 -6.98
N ILE A 15 -1.04 0.59 -7.63
CA ILE A 15 -0.26 0.82 -8.85
C ILE A 15 1.11 1.33 -8.39
N LEU A 16 2.16 0.57 -8.69
CA LEU A 16 3.52 0.95 -8.33
C LEU A 16 3.99 2.12 -9.20
N TYR A 17 4.74 3.04 -8.60
CA TYR A 17 5.51 4.02 -9.36
C TYR A 17 6.79 3.37 -9.90
N ASP A 18 6.89 3.21 -11.21
CA ASP A 18 7.94 2.45 -11.90
C ASP A 18 8.97 3.31 -12.64
N ASP A 19 8.71 4.61 -12.83
CA ASP A 19 9.63 5.57 -13.46
C ASP A 19 10.65 6.18 -12.47
N ALA A 20 11.07 5.41 -11.48
CA ALA A 20 12.00 5.87 -10.46
C ALA A 20 13.46 5.67 -10.88
N LYS A 21 14.30 6.67 -10.61
CA LYS A 21 15.73 6.68 -10.93
C LYS A 21 16.56 6.55 -9.65
N PRO A 22 17.80 6.02 -9.73
CA PRO A 22 18.74 6.08 -8.63
C PRO A 22 18.84 7.48 -8.01
N GLY A 23 18.74 7.55 -6.68
CA GLY A 23 18.72 8.81 -5.94
C GLY A 23 17.33 9.42 -5.75
N ASP A 24 16.29 8.90 -6.43
CA ASP A 24 14.92 9.30 -6.14
C ASP A 24 14.45 8.77 -4.79
N THR A 25 13.63 9.55 -4.10
CA THR A 25 12.79 9.05 -3.01
C THR A 25 11.41 8.74 -3.58
N VAL A 26 10.99 7.47 -3.48
CA VAL A 26 9.65 7.02 -3.85
C VAL A 26 8.89 6.63 -2.60
N TYR A 27 7.66 7.13 -2.47
CA TYR A 27 6.78 6.77 -1.38
C TYR A 27 6.04 5.49 -1.74
N ARG A 28 6.39 4.39 -1.07
CA ARG A 28 5.80 3.07 -1.32
C ARG A 28 4.66 2.79 -0.37
N VAL A 29 3.59 2.16 -0.85
CA VAL A 29 2.52 1.69 0.05
C VAL A 29 3.09 0.59 0.93
N VAL A 30 3.07 0.82 2.24
CA VAL A 30 3.45 -0.20 3.22
C VAL A 30 2.24 -0.93 3.76
N ASP A 31 1.13 -0.23 4.00
CA ASP A 31 -0.09 -0.83 4.55
C ASP A 31 -1.37 -0.31 3.88
N LEU A 32 -2.33 -1.21 3.63
CA LEU A 32 -3.67 -0.91 3.13
C LEU A 32 -4.72 -1.75 3.86
N PHE A 33 -5.65 -1.10 4.56
CA PHE A 33 -6.68 -1.77 5.35
C PHE A 33 -8.00 -0.99 5.41
N THR A 34 -8.99 -1.56 6.10
CA THR A 34 -10.33 -0.99 6.22
C THR A 34 -10.76 -0.92 7.69
N THR A 35 -11.75 -0.09 8.00
CA THR A 35 -12.56 -0.16 9.22
C THR A 35 -14.04 -0.17 8.82
N ARG A 36 -14.87 -0.83 9.64
CA ARG A 36 -16.31 -0.99 9.38
C ARG A 36 -17.12 -0.26 10.45
N ASP A 37 -18.08 0.54 10.02
CA ASP A 37 -19.00 1.29 10.90
C ASP A 37 -18.24 2.16 11.93
N GLY A 38 -17.05 2.66 11.55
CA GLY A 38 -16.18 3.43 12.44
C GLY A 38 -15.47 2.61 13.53
N SER A 39 -15.65 1.29 13.55
CA SER A 39 -15.10 0.41 14.57
C SER A 39 -13.63 0.05 14.33
N TRP A 40 -12.85 0.12 15.41
CA TRP A 40 -11.47 -0.37 15.49
C TRP A 40 -11.36 -1.75 16.16
N ASP A 41 -12.48 -2.43 16.39
CA ASP A 41 -12.46 -3.79 16.93
C ASP A 41 -12.52 -4.82 15.78
N PRO A 42 -11.52 -5.71 15.70
CA PRO A 42 -11.50 -6.77 14.70
C PRO A 42 -12.73 -7.67 14.82
N SER A 43 -13.29 -8.06 13.67
CA SER A 43 -14.39 -9.01 13.59
C SER A 43 -14.40 -9.74 12.25
N ASP A 44 -15.33 -10.68 12.10
CA ASP A 44 -15.60 -11.41 10.86
C ASP A 44 -16.46 -10.64 9.85
N LYS A 45 -16.95 -9.44 10.21
CA LYS A 45 -17.78 -8.64 9.31
C LYS A 45 -16.96 -8.06 8.14
N PRO A 46 -17.55 -7.97 6.92
CA PRO A 46 -16.94 -7.31 5.78
C PRO A 46 -16.47 -5.88 6.09
N GLY A 47 -15.19 -5.61 5.78
CA GLY A 47 -14.54 -4.32 6.00
C GLY A 47 -13.98 -4.10 7.42
N SER A 48 -14.02 -5.12 8.28
CA SER A 48 -13.47 -4.99 9.64
C SER A 48 -11.96 -4.79 9.64
N VAL A 49 -11.46 -4.05 10.63
CA VAL A 49 -10.03 -3.84 10.78
C VAL A 49 -9.29 -5.13 11.12
N PRO A 50 -8.14 -5.43 10.49
CA PRO A 50 -7.33 -6.56 10.90
C PRO A 50 -6.57 -6.25 12.19
N GLN A 51 -6.30 -7.28 13.00
CA GLN A 51 -5.63 -7.12 14.30
C GLN A 51 -4.29 -6.37 14.21
N TRP A 52 -3.50 -6.60 13.16
CA TRP A 52 -2.21 -5.94 12.98
C TRP A 52 -2.37 -4.43 12.77
N ALA A 53 -3.39 -3.97 12.05
CA ALA A 53 -3.62 -2.56 11.79
C ALA A 53 -4.11 -1.87 13.06
N ARG A 54 -5.00 -2.52 13.81
CA ARG A 54 -5.43 -2.06 15.14
C ARG A 54 -4.24 -1.83 16.06
N ASN A 55 -3.38 -2.84 16.21
CA ASN A 55 -2.23 -2.76 17.11
C ASN A 55 -1.24 -1.67 16.69
N THR A 56 -1.11 -1.43 15.38
CA THR A 56 -0.15 -0.46 14.84
C THR A 56 -0.69 0.97 14.95
N TYR A 57 -1.96 1.19 14.60
CA TYR A 57 -2.50 2.52 14.30
C TYR A 57 -3.52 3.03 15.30
N LEU A 58 -4.18 2.17 16.10
CA LEU A 58 -5.06 2.65 17.15
C LEU A 58 -4.24 3.06 18.37
N LYS A 59 -4.02 4.36 18.51
CA LYS A 59 -3.29 4.95 19.64
C LYS A 59 -4.25 5.31 20.78
N PRO A 60 -3.79 5.32 22.06
CA PRO A 60 -4.59 5.82 23.16
C PRO A 60 -4.77 7.34 23.06
N MET A 61 -5.83 7.89 23.67
CA MET A 61 -6.18 9.32 23.59
C MET A 61 -5.05 10.28 24.02
N SER A 62 -4.17 9.86 24.94
CA SER A 62 -3.02 10.65 25.39
C SER A 62 -1.87 10.69 24.39
N HIS A 63 -1.88 9.85 23.35
CA HIS A 63 -0.80 9.76 22.38
C HIS A 63 -0.90 10.91 21.37
N PRO A 64 0.22 11.56 20.98
CA PRO A 64 0.22 12.65 19.99
C PRO A 64 -0.38 12.27 18.62
N GLN A 65 -0.37 10.98 18.31
CA GLN A 65 -0.95 10.39 17.09
C GLN A 65 -2.32 9.74 17.28
N TYR A 66 -3.01 10.06 18.37
CA TYR A 66 -4.43 9.72 18.48
C TYR A 66 -5.21 10.44 17.36
N ASN A 67 -5.92 9.66 16.56
CA ASN A 67 -6.77 10.17 15.49
C ASN A 67 -8.19 10.36 16.03
N ASP A 68 -8.60 11.62 16.24
CA ASP A 68 -9.94 11.99 16.72
C ASP A 68 -11.03 11.74 15.67
N ASP A 69 -10.67 11.75 14.37
CA ASP A 69 -11.53 11.29 13.28
C ASP A 69 -11.50 9.76 13.09
N GLY A 70 -10.80 9.03 13.96
CA GLY A 70 -10.58 7.58 13.83
C GLY A 70 -11.87 6.75 13.77
N GLY A 71 -12.96 7.28 14.34
CA GLY A 71 -14.28 6.65 14.33
C GLY A 71 -15.15 6.96 13.11
N ALA A 72 -14.63 7.66 12.09
CA ALA A 72 -15.40 7.96 10.89
C ALA A 72 -15.62 6.70 10.03
N ASP A 73 -16.82 6.56 9.46
CA ASP A 73 -17.31 5.29 8.90
C ASP A 73 -17.46 5.27 7.38
N ARG A 74 -17.14 6.37 6.69
CA ARG A 74 -17.19 6.50 5.22
C ARG A 74 -16.08 7.38 4.66
N HIS A 75 -14.82 7.12 5.01
CA HIS A 75 -13.69 7.99 4.67
C HIS A 75 -12.57 7.25 3.94
N LEU A 76 -11.83 7.99 3.13
CA LEU A 76 -10.50 7.59 2.69
C LEU A 76 -9.48 8.28 3.59
N PHE A 77 -8.57 7.51 4.16
CA PHE A 77 -7.46 8.00 4.97
C PHE A 77 -6.13 7.72 4.28
N GLY A 78 -5.22 8.69 4.40
CA GLY A 78 -3.84 8.55 3.96
C GLY A 78 -2.87 9.10 4.99
N ALA A 79 -1.74 8.42 5.18
CA ALA A 79 -0.65 8.90 6.02
C ALA A 79 0.72 8.50 5.47
N VAL A 80 1.75 9.25 5.86
CA VAL A 80 3.15 8.94 5.55
C VAL A 80 3.88 8.53 6.83
N GLU A 81 4.39 7.31 6.88
CA GLU A 81 5.25 6.82 7.94
C GLU A 81 6.70 7.30 7.73
N ALA A 82 7.28 7.92 8.75
CA ALA A 82 8.69 8.27 8.82
C ALA A 82 9.55 7.05 9.19
N GLU A 83 10.88 7.16 9.08
CA GLU A 83 11.80 6.05 9.37
C GLU A 83 11.63 5.47 10.80
N ASN A 84 11.30 6.33 11.76
CA ASN A 84 11.06 5.95 13.16
C ASN A 84 9.70 5.28 13.42
N GLY A 85 8.89 5.02 12.39
CA GLY A 85 7.57 4.39 12.50
C GLY A 85 6.44 5.33 12.94
N SER A 86 6.71 6.61 13.18
CA SER A 86 5.68 7.62 13.42
C SER A 86 5.09 8.13 12.11
N LEU A 87 3.85 8.62 12.15
CA LEU A 87 3.20 9.24 10.99
C LEU A 87 3.58 10.72 10.96
N THR A 88 3.93 11.19 9.77
CA THR A 88 4.37 12.55 9.51
C THR A 88 3.16 13.50 9.61
N PRO A 89 3.14 14.43 10.58
CA PRO A 89 2.07 15.40 10.71
C PRO A 89 1.93 16.27 9.45
N PHE A 90 0.71 16.68 9.12
CA PHE A 90 0.44 17.67 8.06
C PHE A 90 0.84 17.28 6.63
N PHE A 91 1.28 16.04 6.40
CA PHE A 91 1.63 15.57 5.07
C PHE A 91 0.38 15.57 4.16
N PRO A 92 0.41 16.22 2.98
CA PRO A 92 -0.75 16.30 2.09
C PRO A 92 -0.97 15.00 1.31
N ILE A 93 -2.23 14.58 1.20
CA ILE A 93 -2.67 13.44 0.39
C ILE A 93 -3.62 13.97 -0.69
N GLU A 94 -3.39 13.55 -1.92
CA GLU A 94 -4.25 13.85 -3.07
C GLU A 94 -5.22 12.69 -3.31
N PHE A 95 -6.50 13.00 -3.50
CA PHE A 95 -7.60 12.08 -3.78
C PHE A 95 -8.27 12.47 -5.10
N TRP A 96 -8.71 11.49 -5.89
CA TRP A 96 -9.41 11.73 -7.15
C TRP A 96 -10.23 10.52 -7.60
N THR A 97 -11.19 10.73 -8.50
CA THR A 97 -11.90 9.65 -9.17
C THR A 97 -10.98 8.98 -10.18
N HIS A 98 -10.68 7.70 -10.01
CA HIS A 98 -9.71 6.94 -10.81
C HIS A 98 -10.10 6.84 -12.29
N ALA A 99 -11.39 6.69 -12.59
CA ALA A 99 -11.87 6.39 -13.94
C ALA A 99 -11.67 7.53 -14.94
N ASP A 100 -11.77 8.78 -14.49
CA ASP A 100 -11.77 9.97 -15.34
C ASP A 100 -10.83 11.09 -14.85
N ASN A 101 -10.08 10.85 -13.75
CA ASN A 101 -9.20 11.83 -13.10
C ASN A 101 -9.91 13.11 -12.59
N SER A 102 -11.23 13.05 -12.38
CA SER A 102 -12.04 14.16 -11.86
C SER A 102 -12.01 14.25 -10.32
N ASN A 103 -12.73 15.23 -9.76
CA ASN A 103 -12.95 15.42 -8.32
C ASN A 103 -11.65 15.45 -7.49
N ARG A 104 -10.60 16.06 -8.05
CA ARG A 104 -9.31 16.19 -7.37
C ARG A 104 -9.44 17.02 -6.11
N SER A 105 -8.91 16.49 -5.02
CA SER A 105 -8.86 17.17 -3.73
C SER A 105 -7.56 16.85 -3.03
N ILE A 106 -6.89 17.87 -2.48
CA ILE A 106 -5.74 17.69 -1.61
C ILE A 106 -6.19 17.97 -0.19
N GLN A 107 -6.02 16.97 0.68
CA GLN A 107 -6.32 17.09 2.10
C GLN A 107 -5.01 17.00 2.88
N HIS A 108 -4.83 17.91 3.82
CA HIS A 108 -3.65 17.90 4.68
C HIS A 108 -3.85 16.95 5.85
N GLY A 109 -2.79 16.23 6.21
CA GLY A 109 -2.75 15.53 7.48
C GLY A 109 -3.04 16.48 8.63
N LYS A 110 -3.57 15.97 9.73
CA LYS A 110 -3.63 16.72 10.99
C LYS A 110 -2.37 16.45 11.81
N LYS A 111 -2.34 16.94 13.06
CA LYS A 111 -1.24 16.72 14.00
C LYS A 111 -0.91 15.23 14.20
N HIS A 112 -1.90 14.34 14.11
CA HIS A 112 -1.72 12.89 14.25
C HIS A 112 -1.17 12.19 13.00
N GLY A 113 -1.07 12.90 11.87
CA GLY A 113 -0.49 12.40 10.62
C GLY A 113 -1.44 11.77 9.61
N TRP A 114 -2.74 11.67 9.91
CA TRP A 114 -3.74 11.20 8.94
C TRP A 114 -4.39 12.40 8.25
N ALA A 115 -4.39 12.37 6.91
CA ALA A 115 -5.30 13.15 6.08
C ALA A 115 -6.53 12.30 5.75
N ASN A 116 -7.69 12.92 5.55
CA ASN A 116 -8.88 12.19 5.16
C ASN A 116 -9.78 12.97 4.21
N MET A 117 -10.62 12.22 3.50
CA MET A 117 -11.69 12.74 2.67
C MET A 117 -12.94 11.89 2.90
N VAL A 118 -14.07 12.55 3.13
CA VAL A 118 -15.38 11.89 3.24
C VAL A 118 -15.84 11.37 1.88
N MET A 119 -16.41 10.17 1.86
CA MET A 119 -17.08 9.58 0.71
C MET A 119 -18.59 9.70 0.85
N TYR A 120 -19.25 9.96 -0.27
CA TYR A 120 -20.73 9.99 -0.36
C TYR A 120 -21.27 8.78 -1.12
N ASP A 121 -22.59 8.62 -1.14
CA ASP A 121 -23.30 7.49 -1.77
C ASP A 121 -22.93 7.25 -3.25
N SER A 122 -22.49 8.29 -3.96
CA SER A 122 -21.95 8.18 -5.32
C SER A 122 -20.67 7.34 -5.42
N SER A 123 -20.03 7.02 -4.28
CA SER A 123 -18.83 6.18 -4.20
C SER A 123 -19.15 4.68 -4.12
N ASN A 124 -20.42 4.30 -4.30
CA ASN A 124 -20.88 2.92 -4.20
C ASN A 124 -20.38 2.04 -5.35
N PHE A 125 -20.06 0.79 -5.03
CA PHE A 125 -19.72 -0.27 -6.00
C PHE A 125 -20.10 -1.64 -5.43
N VAL A 126 -20.18 -2.67 -6.28
CA VAL A 126 -20.55 -4.04 -5.87
C VAL A 126 -19.37 -5.01 -6.12
N PRO A 127 -18.57 -5.35 -5.09
CA PRO A 127 -17.41 -6.24 -5.23
C PRO A 127 -17.72 -7.58 -5.89
N GLU A 128 -18.90 -8.15 -5.62
CA GLU A 128 -19.35 -9.45 -6.15
C GLU A 128 -19.53 -9.44 -7.68
N ARG A 129 -19.64 -8.25 -8.28
CA ARG A 129 -19.67 -8.05 -9.74
C ARG A 129 -18.29 -7.76 -10.32
N ASN A 130 -17.23 -8.00 -9.55
CA ASN A 130 -15.86 -7.63 -9.87
C ASN A 130 -15.68 -6.12 -10.10
N GLU A 131 -16.57 -5.31 -9.52
CA GLU A 131 -16.44 -3.85 -9.51
C GLU A 131 -15.40 -3.44 -8.45
N ARG A 132 -14.91 -2.20 -8.56
CA ARG A 132 -14.00 -1.59 -7.59
C ARG A 132 -14.50 -0.20 -7.22
N GLY A 133 -14.12 0.28 -6.06
CA GLY A 133 -14.43 1.65 -5.65
C GLY A 133 -13.83 2.69 -6.61
N PRO A 134 -14.48 3.83 -6.79
CA PRO A 134 -14.11 4.79 -7.83
C PRO A 134 -12.87 5.62 -7.47
N TRP A 135 -12.41 5.58 -6.21
CA TRP A 135 -11.37 6.49 -5.74
C TRP A 135 -9.96 5.94 -5.92
N ALA A 136 -9.05 6.87 -6.20
CA ALA A 136 -7.62 6.72 -6.12
C ALA A 136 -7.03 7.80 -5.22
N TRP A 137 -5.95 7.49 -4.51
CA TRP A 137 -5.25 8.47 -3.70
C TRP A 137 -3.76 8.13 -3.49
N LYS A 138 -2.96 9.17 -3.26
CA LYS A 138 -1.52 9.08 -3.01
C LYS A 138 -0.99 10.32 -2.26
N PRO A 139 0.23 10.28 -1.69
CA PRO A 139 0.94 11.46 -1.23
C PRO A 139 1.05 12.55 -2.32
N ALA A 140 0.64 13.77 -1.99
CA ALA A 140 0.58 14.87 -2.95
C ALA A 140 2.00 15.36 -3.29
N SER A 141 2.19 15.79 -4.54
CA SER A 141 3.43 16.42 -5.04
C SER A 141 4.73 15.60 -4.89
N VAL A 142 4.64 14.29 -4.67
CA VAL A 142 5.80 13.38 -4.61
C VAL A 142 5.62 12.15 -5.52
N LYS A 143 6.75 11.51 -5.86
CA LYS A 143 6.80 10.22 -6.55
C LYS A 143 6.29 9.14 -5.59
N ALA A 144 5.18 8.50 -5.92
CA ALA A 144 4.51 7.59 -5.00
C ALA A 144 3.69 6.53 -5.73
N ASP A 145 3.62 5.35 -5.11
CA ASP A 145 2.61 4.35 -5.44
C ASP A 145 1.20 4.92 -5.25
N ILE A 146 0.26 4.47 -6.06
CA ILE A 146 -1.13 4.93 -6.06
C ILE A 146 -2.02 3.82 -5.53
N VAL A 147 -2.83 4.11 -4.50
CA VAL A 147 -3.91 3.21 -4.09
C VAL A 147 -5.14 3.49 -4.95
N ILE A 148 -5.79 2.44 -5.42
CA ILE A 148 -7.05 2.51 -6.17
C ILE A 148 -8.08 1.54 -5.58
N GLY A 149 -9.37 1.82 -5.81
CA GLY A 149 -10.46 0.91 -5.43
C GLY A 149 -11.19 1.28 -4.13
N GLY A 150 -10.89 2.46 -3.56
CA GLY A 150 -11.61 2.97 -2.39
C GLY A 150 -13.04 3.41 -2.75
N GLY A 151 -14.01 3.16 -1.87
CA GLY A 151 -15.42 3.43 -2.10
C GLY A 151 -16.32 2.85 -1.01
N LEU A 152 -17.61 2.75 -1.30
CA LEU A 152 -18.61 2.16 -0.40
C LEU A 152 -19.08 0.80 -0.96
N PRO A 153 -18.47 -0.34 -0.57
CA PRO A 153 -18.82 -1.65 -1.10
C PRO A 153 -20.25 -2.00 -0.69
N ALA A 154 -21.15 -2.20 -1.65
CA ALA A 154 -22.58 -2.45 -1.44
C ALA A 154 -23.24 -1.45 -0.46
N LYS A 155 -22.88 -0.16 -0.57
CA LYS A 155 -23.32 0.95 0.32
C LYS A 155 -22.95 0.77 1.80
N GLN A 156 -22.06 -0.15 2.13
CA GLN A 156 -21.62 -0.37 3.49
C GLN A 156 -20.75 0.79 3.97
N HIS A 157 -20.84 1.08 5.28
CA HIS A 157 -20.04 2.13 5.90
C HIS A 157 -18.62 1.60 6.14
N VAL A 158 -17.78 1.70 5.12
CA VAL A 158 -16.39 1.30 5.17
C VAL A 158 -15.50 2.51 5.00
N SER A 159 -14.53 2.65 5.89
CA SER A 159 -13.41 3.58 5.73
C SER A 159 -12.16 2.81 5.29
N TRP A 160 -11.31 3.46 4.51
CA TRP A 160 -10.10 2.91 3.92
C TRP A 160 -8.87 3.63 4.45
N TRP A 161 -7.80 2.89 4.66
CA TRP A 161 -6.60 3.41 5.30
C TRP A 161 -5.38 2.98 4.50
N ALA A 162 -4.61 3.95 4.00
CA ALA A 162 -3.38 3.69 3.29
C ALA A 162 -2.20 4.41 3.96
N VAL A 163 -1.08 3.71 4.08
CA VAL A 163 0.15 4.25 4.65
C VAL A 163 1.28 4.08 3.65
N TRP A 164 2.02 5.17 3.43
CA TRP A 164 3.20 5.19 2.60
C TRP A 164 4.46 5.36 3.43
N LYS A 165 5.58 4.80 2.96
CA LYS A 165 6.91 5.02 3.54
C LYS A 165 7.87 5.49 2.45
N PRO A 166 8.70 6.52 2.70
CA PRO A 166 9.72 6.92 1.75
C PRO A 166 10.78 5.83 1.62
N GLU A 167 11.12 5.48 0.38
CA GLU A 167 12.18 4.55 0.02
C GLU A 167 13.16 5.26 -0.92
N LEU A 168 14.43 5.32 -0.54
CA LEU A 168 15.49 5.80 -1.41
C LEU A 168 15.82 4.73 -2.44
N VAL A 169 15.62 5.03 -3.71
CA VAL A 169 15.98 4.15 -4.83
C VAL A 169 17.50 4.13 -4.93
N GLN A 170 18.08 3.02 -4.47
CA GLN A 170 19.51 2.79 -4.55
C GLN A 170 19.93 2.62 -6.01
N GLY A 171 21.00 3.32 -6.40
CA GLY A 171 21.72 2.95 -7.62
C GLY A 171 22.40 1.61 -7.46
N VAL A 172 22.63 0.90 -8.56
CA VAL A 172 23.69 -0.11 -8.56
C VAL A 172 24.97 0.63 -8.16
N PRO A 173 25.70 0.21 -7.12
CA PRO A 173 26.97 0.83 -6.79
C PRO A 173 27.82 0.88 -8.04
N ALA A 174 28.32 2.06 -8.41
CA ALA A 174 29.43 2.12 -9.35
C ALA A 174 30.50 1.19 -8.79
N VAL A 175 30.88 0.16 -9.55
CA VAL A 175 32.08 -0.59 -9.23
C VAL A 175 33.20 0.43 -9.41
N ASP A 176 33.73 0.96 -8.31
CA ASP A 176 34.98 1.71 -8.31
C ASP A 176 36.09 0.74 -8.74
N GLY A 177 36.23 0.60 -10.05
CA GLY A 177 37.09 -0.33 -10.73
C GLY A 177 37.93 0.41 -11.75
N GLY A 178 38.79 1.31 -11.28
CA GLY A 178 39.96 1.79 -12.03
C GLY A 178 41.03 0.70 -12.17
N GLY A 179 40.62 -0.50 -12.59
CA GLY A 179 41.49 -1.66 -12.82
C GLY A 179 41.14 -2.34 -14.14
N PRO A 180 42.08 -3.02 -14.81
CA PRO A 180 41.92 -3.48 -16.18
C PRO A 180 40.73 -4.44 -16.34
N VAL A 181 40.03 -4.30 -17.46
CA VAL A 181 38.70 -4.87 -17.79
C VAL A 181 38.71 -6.39 -18.03
N GLU A 182 39.65 -7.17 -17.50
CA GLU A 182 39.77 -8.60 -17.80
C GLU A 182 38.97 -9.55 -16.90
N HIS A 183 38.37 -9.10 -15.79
CA HIS A 183 37.67 -9.99 -14.83
C HIS A 183 36.17 -9.71 -14.61
N ALA A 184 35.58 -8.74 -15.30
CA ALA A 184 34.15 -8.41 -15.15
C ALA A 184 33.25 -9.56 -15.62
N ASP A 185 33.66 -10.27 -16.67
CA ASP A 185 32.90 -11.38 -17.25
C ASP A 185 32.80 -12.57 -16.30
N GLU A 186 33.86 -12.90 -15.56
CA GLU A 186 33.85 -14.06 -14.66
C GLU A 186 32.92 -13.85 -13.45
N ALA A 187 32.84 -12.61 -12.95
CA ALA A 187 31.93 -12.25 -11.86
C ALA A 187 30.46 -12.23 -12.33
N LEU A 188 30.21 -11.76 -13.56
CA LEU A 188 28.89 -11.77 -14.18
C LEU A 188 28.42 -13.21 -14.45
N LEU A 189 29.30 -14.06 -14.98
CA LEU A 189 29.03 -15.47 -15.21
C LEU A 189 28.75 -16.22 -13.90
N LYS A 190 29.49 -15.94 -12.82
CA LYS A 190 29.19 -16.50 -11.49
C LYS A 190 27.82 -16.06 -10.97
N ARG A 191 27.42 -14.81 -11.20
CA ARG A 191 26.10 -14.30 -10.80
C ARG A 191 24.97 -14.92 -11.62
N VAL A 192 25.13 -15.05 -12.93
CA VAL A 192 24.16 -15.72 -13.81
C VAL A 192 23.98 -17.17 -13.39
N ALA A 193 25.08 -17.91 -13.16
CA ALA A 193 25.02 -19.29 -12.70
C ALA A 193 24.28 -19.47 -11.35
N ILE A 194 24.42 -18.53 -10.43
CA ILE A 194 23.68 -18.53 -9.16
C ILE A 194 22.18 -18.31 -9.39
N LEU A 195 21.82 -17.40 -10.31
CA LEU A 195 20.43 -17.11 -10.65
C LEU A 195 19.75 -18.28 -11.35
N GLU A 196 20.43 -18.91 -12.32
CA GLU A 196 19.94 -20.11 -13.02
C GLU A 196 19.62 -21.23 -12.02
N LYS A 197 20.54 -21.49 -11.08
CA LYS A 197 20.34 -22.52 -10.05
C LYS A 197 19.15 -22.21 -9.13
N ARG A 198 18.88 -20.94 -8.83
CA ARG A 198 17.71 -20.53 -8.02
C ARG A 198 16.40 -20.71 -8.79
N VAL A 199 16.40 -20.39 -10.09
CA VAL A 199 15.24 -20.62 -10.97
C VAL A 199 14.92 -22.11 -11.09
N GLU A 200 15.94 -22.95 -11.25
CA GLU A 200 15.76 -24.42 -11.26
C GLU A 200 15.17 -24.93 -9.94
N GLN A 201 15.68 -24.45 -8.79
CA GLN A 201 15.14 -24.82 -7.48
C GLN A 201 13.68 -24.40 -7.32
N MET A 202 13.31 -23.21 -7.78
CA MET A 202 11.91 -22.77 -7.77
C MET A 202 11.03 -23.65 -8.66
N ALA A 203 11.51 -24.05 -9.84
CA ALA A 203 10.76 -24.93 -10.74
C ALA A 203 10.52 -26.32 -10.13
N VAL A 204 11.49 -26.86 -9.38
CA VAL A 204 11.34 -28.12 -8.64
C VAL A 204 10.30 -27.99 -7.53
N ILE A 205 10.35 -26.91 -6.75
CA ILE A 205 9.39 -26.63 -5.68
C ILE A 205 7.97 -26.53 -6.27
N LEU A 206 7.79 -25.79 -7.36
CA LEU A 206 6.50 -25.64 -8.03
C LEU A 206 5.95 -26.98 -8.54
N LYS A 207 6.80 -27.86 -9.07
CA LYS A 207 6.38 -29.22 -9.49
C LYS A 207 5.96 -30.08 -8.29
N GLN A 208 6.67 -30.00 -7.17
CA GLN A 208 6.31 -30.73 -5.95
C GLN A 208 4.96 -30.26 -5.38
N PHE A 209 4.73 -28.95 -5.36
CA PHE A 209 3.43 -28.38 -4.98
C PHE A 209 2.31 -28.83 -5.93
N ALA A 210 2.55 -28.85 -7.25
CA ALA A 210 1.55 -29.30 -8.23
C ALA A 210 1.18 -30.78 -8.07
N VAL A 211 2.12 -31.64 -7.68
CA VAL A 211 1.85 -33.07 -7.39
C VAL A 211 1.07 -33.23 -6.08
N GLN A 212 1.40 -32.46 -5.04
CA GLN A 212 0.67 -32.49 -3.75
C GLN A 212 -0.78 -32.03 -3.87
N VAL A 213 -1.06 -31.05 -4.73
CA VAL A 213 -2.43 -30.57 -4.98
C VAL A 213 -3.27 -31.60 -5.74
N ASN A 214 -2.67 -32.45 -6.58
CA ASN A 214 -3.39 -33.50 -7.33
C ASN A 214 -3.58 -34.82 -6.55
N GLN A 215 -3.12 -34.90 -5.30
CA GLN A 215 -3.30 -36.07 -4.41
C GLN A 215 -4.31 -35.80 -3.27
N LEU A 216 -4.97 -34.64 -3.29
CA LEU A 216 -6.09 -34.24 -2.43
C LEU A 216 -7.40 -34.26 -3.23
#